data_AF-A0A951XK85-F1
#
_entry.id   AF-A0A951XK85-F1
#
_cell.length_a   1.000
_cell.length_b   1.000
_cell.length_c   1.000
_cell.angle_alpha   90.00
_cell.angle_beta   90.00
_cell.angle_gamma   90.00
#
_symmetry.space_group_name_H-M   'P 1'
#
loop_
_entity.id
_entity.type
_entity.pdbx_description
1 polymer ?
#
loop_
_entity_poly.entity_id
_entity_poly.type
_entity_poly.pdbx_seq_one_letter_code
_entity_poly.pdbx_strand_id
1 'polypeptide(L)'
;MAVHAERLKTHHVAFMRALHAEIRRHGGGYSEIAAETGRPVQVLMNMFNPNNMDTAPPADLLLDVLEIVQARRAMNVLTSSMGMMLAPISGEQSDDVSDATAFQRVVHEVGDVLSVGTKALADNQLNSSERQDLVREISEMIDAAQAFMTRLQG
;
A
#
# COMPACT_ATOMS: atom_id res chain seq x y z
N MET A 1 -5.57 13.83 24.56
CA MET A 1 -4.59 12.96 23.85
C MET A 1 -4.72 11.49 24.26
N ALA A 2 -4.84 11.15 25.54
CA ALA A 2 -4.97 9.76 26.01
C ALA A 2 -6.10 8.95 25.32
N VAL A 3 -7.31 9.50 25.18
CA VAL A 3 -8.44 8.82 24.49
C VAL A 3 -8.13 8.48 23.03
N HIS A 4 -7.35 9.31 22.35
CA HIS A 4 -6.94 9.06 20.96
C HIS A 4 -5.90 7.95 20.88
N ALA A 5 -4.94 7.93 21.81
CA ALA A 5 -3.93 6.89 21.91
C ALA A 5 -4.52 5.52 22.22
N GLU A 6 -5.45 5.49 23.18
CA GLU A 6 -6.20 4.30 23.53
C GLU A 6 -6.99 3.77 22.34
N ARG A 7 -7.76 4.61 21.63
CA ARG A 7 -8.50 4.19 20.43
C ARG A 7 -7.59 3.62 19.33
N LEU A 8 -6.50 4.32 18.99
CA LEU A 8 -5.56 3.83 17.97
C LEU A 8 -5.01 2.44 18.34
N LYS A 9 -4.58 2.28 19.59
CA LYS A 9 -3.89 1.07 20.04
C LYS A 9 -4.80 -0.06 20.47
N THR A 10 -6.11 0.19 20.65
CA THR A 10 -7.12 -0.85 20.94
C THR A 10 -7.90 -1.27 19.70
N HIS A 11 -8.28 -0.33 18.84
CA HIS A 11 -9.04 -0.64 17.62
C HIS A 11 -8.12 -1.11 16.48
N HIS A 12 -6.87 -0.62 16.45
CA HIS A 12 -5.90 -0.96 15.42
C HIS A 12 -4.67 -1.69 16.01
N VAL A 13 -4.89 -2.56 17.01
CA VAL A 13 -3.84 -3.36 17.68
C VAL A 13 -2.95 -4.10 16.68
N ALA A 14 -3.57 -4.76 15.70
CA ALA A 14 -2.85 -5.57 14.72
C ALA A 14 -1.91 -4.70 13.86
N PHE A 15 -2.38 -3.53 13.43
CA PHE A 15 -1.58 -2.54 12.70
C PHE A 15 -0.41 -2.04 13.56
N MET A 16 -0.68 -1.60 14.79
CA MET A 16 0.37 -1.07 15.68
C MET A 16 1.41 -2.13 16.05
N ARG A 17 1.03 -3.40 16.21
CA ARG A 17 1.97 -4.50 16.43
C ARG A 17 2.84 -4.78 15.21
N ALA A 18 2.23 -4.79 14.02
CA ALA A 18 2.96 -4.96 12.77
C ALA A 18 3.98 -3.83 12.58
N LEU A 19 3.55 -2.58 12.75
CA LEU A 19 4.41 -1.40 12.63
C LEU A 19 5.56 -1.41 13.65
N HIS A 20 5.27 -1.70 14.92
CA HIS A 20 6.30 -1.81 15.95
C HIS A 20 7.35 -2.89 15.63
N ALA A 21 6.91 -4.01 15.03
CA ALA A 21 7.82 -5.06 14.60
C ALA A 21 8.64 -4.65 13.37
N GLU A 22 8.11 -3.81 12.48
CA GLU A 22 8.84 -3.28 11.32
C GLU A 22 9.89 -2.26 11.76
N ILE A 23 9.55 -1.34 12.66
CA ILE A 23 10.52 -0.42 13.28
C ILE A 23 11.69 -1.18 13.91
N ARG A 24 11.43 -2.29 14.62
CA ARG A 24 12.51 -3.09 15.24
C ARG A 24 13.39 -3.86 14.25
N ARG A 25 12.89 -4.11 13.03
CA ARG A 25 13.62 -4.83 11.98
C ARG A 25 14.38 -3.89 11.04
N HIS A 26 14.00 -2.62 11.01
CA HIS A 26 14.71 -1.60 10.26
C HIS A 26 16.15 -1.46 10.78
N GLY A 27 17.10 -1.15 9.89
CA GLY A 27 18.47 -0.80 10.27
C GLY A 27 18.42 0.31 11.32
N GLY A 28 19.25 0.22 12.37
CA GLY A 28 19.29 1.21 13.46
C GLY A 28 18.03 1.36 14.34
N GLY A 29 16.89 0.76 13.93
CA GLY A 29 15.63 0.74 14.65
C GLY A 29 15.15 2.12 15.10
N TYR A 30 14.77 2.25 16.36
CA TYR A 30 14.31 3.51 16.93
C TYR A 30 15.38 4.61 16.96
N SER A 31 16.67 4.27 16.92
CA SER A 31 17.75 5.25 16.96
C SER A 31 17.92 5.99 15.63
N GLU A 32 17.75 5.28 14.52
CA GLU A 32 17.85 5.85 13.17
C GLU A 32 16.64 6.73 12.86
N ILE A 33 15.44 6.23 13.16
CA ILE A 33 14.19 7.00 13.04
C ILE A 33 14.25 8.27 13.92
N ALA A 34 14.83 8.19 15.12
CA ALA A 34 15.03 9.36 15.99
C ALA A 34 15.93 10.42 15.36
N ALA A 35 17.00 9.99 14.68
CA ALA A 35 17.92 10.89 13.99
C ALA A 35 17.22 11.58 12.81
N GLU A 36 16.43 10.84 12.03
CA GLU A 36 15.71 11.39 10.87
C GLU A 36 14.56 12.32 11.26
N THR A 37 13.79 11.94 12.27
CA THR A 37 12.62 12.72 12.72
C THR A 37 12.96 13.83 13.72
N GLY A 38 14.22 13.92 14.16
CA GLY A 38 14.66 14.88 15.18
C GLY A 38 14.01 14.68 16.56
N ARG A 39 13.48 13.49 16.85
CA ARG A 39 12.74 13.19 18.09
C ARG A 39 13.55 12.28 19.02
N PRO A 40 13.40 12.39 20.35
CA PRO A 40 14.08 11.49 21.27
C PRO A 40 13.62 10.03 21.12
N VAL A 41 14.57 9.10 21.09
CA VAL A 41 14.33 7.64 20.97
C VAL A 41 13.26 7.14 21.95
N GLN A 42 13.36 7.54 23.22
CA GLN A 42 12.42 7.10 24.25
C GLN A 42 10.98 7.56 23.98
N VAL A 43 10.81 8.75 23.39
CA VAL A 43 9.50 9.28 23.03
C VAL A 43 8.88 8.44 21.91
N LEU A 44 9.67 8.10 20.88
CA LEU A 44 9.24 7.22 19.79
C LEU A 44 8.86 5.82 20.32
N MET A 45 9.70 5.23 21.17
CA MET A 45 9.41 3.93 21.77
C MET A 45 8.08 3.93 22.53
N ASN A 46 7.78 4.99 23.28
CA ASN A 46 6.52 5.11 24.00
C ASN A 46 5.32 5.28 23.04
N MET A 47 5.46 6.15 22.04
CA MET A 47 4.42 6.41 21.05
C MET A 47 4.07 5.17 20.22
N PHE A 48 5.06 4.40 19.77
CA PHE A 48 4.84 3.24 18.90
C PHE A 48 4.71 1.91 19.63
N ASN A 49 4.99 1.85 20.94
CA ASN A 49 4.74 0.64 21.72
C ASN A 49 3.23 0.33 21.77
N PRO A 50 2.78 -0.83 21.25
CA PRO A 50 1.36 -1.19 21.20
C PRO A 50 0.75 -1.43 22.59
N ASN A 51 1.56 -1.62 23.62
CA ASN A 51 1.11 -1.85 25.00
C ASN A 51 1.09 -0.56 25.84
N ASN A 52 1.62 0.57 25.34
CA ASN A 52 1.56 1.85 26.03
C ASN A 52 0.35 2.65 25.54
N MET A 53 -0.71 2.76 26.35
CA MET A 53 -1.97 3.42 25.94
C MET A 53 -1.99 4.93 26.17
N ASP A 54 -0.96 5.50 26.80
CA ASP A 54 -0.96 6.89 27.24
C ASP A 54 -0.56 7.87 26.14
N THR A 55 0.18 7.37 25.14
CA THR A 55 0.76 8.19 24.07
C THR A 55 0.51 7.54 22.71
N ALA A 56 0.25 8.36 21.70
CA ALA A 56 0.17 7.94 20.31
C ALA A 56 1.00 8.89 19.44
N PRO A 57 1.54 8.37 18.32
CA PRO A 57 2.18 9.23 17.35
C PRO A 57 1.12 10.17 16.74
N PRO A 58 1.44 11.46 16.53
CA PRO A 58 0.63 12.30 15.67
C PRO A 58 0.68 11.79 14.22
N ALA A 59 -0.29 12.19 13.40
CA ALA A 59 -0.50 11.60 12.07
C ALA A 59 0.69 11.83 11.11
N ASP A 60 1.31 13.01 11.17
CA ASP A 60 2.55 13.34 10.45
C ASP A 60 3.66 12.35 10.79
N LEU A 61 3.97 12.18 12.07
CA LEU A 61 5.00 11.26 12.52
C LEU A 61 4.68 9.80 12.16
N LEU A 62 3.40 9.41 12.20
CA LEU A 62 2.99 8.07 11.81
C LEU A 62 3.27 7.82 10.32
N LEU A 63 2.98 8.79 9.45
CA LEU A 63 3.27 8.70 8.01
C LEU A 63 4.77 8.67 7.74
N ASP A 64 5.54 9.56 8.37
CA ASP A 64 7.00 9.58 8.23
C ASP A 64 7.60 8.22 8.61
N VAL A 65 7.17 7.64 9.73
CA VAL A 65 7.68 6.35 10.18
C VAL A 65 7.27 5.21 9.25
N LEU A 66 6.04 5.23 8.70
CA LEU A 66 5.60 4.24 7.71
C LEU A 66 6.48 4.27 6.45
N GLU A 67 6.88 5.46 6.01
CA GLU A 67 7.76 5.69 4.86
C GLU A 67 9.20 5.24 5.15
N ILE A 68 9.80 5.71 6.25
CA ILE A 68 11.19 5.40 6.64
C ILE A 68 11.41 3.89 6.73
N VAL A 69 10.51 3.18 7.43
CA VAL A 69 10.66 1.74 7.66
C VAL A 69 10.05 0.89 6.54
N GLN A 70 9.49 1.53 5.50
CA GLN A 70 8.82 0.88 4.37
C GLN A 70 7.82 -0.18 4.87
N ALA A 71 6.87 0.25 5.71
CA ALA A 71 6.04 -0.59 6.57
C ALA A 71 4.94 -1.42 5.82
N ARG A 72 5.35 -2.23 4.85
CA ARG A 72 4.43 -2.98 3.97
C ARG A 72 3.50 -3.91 4.74
N ARG A 73 3.97 -4.59 5.80
CA ARG A 73 3.10 -5.50 6.55
C ARG A 73 2.10 -4.73 7.40
N ALA A 74 2.49 -3.63 8.01
CA ALA A 74 1.54 -2.78 8.72
C ALA A 74 0.45 -2.28 7.77
N MET A 75 0.83 -1.79 6.59
CA MET A 75 -0.13 -1.31 5.58
C MET A 75 -1.06 -2.42 5.08
N ASN A 76 -0.55 -3.64 4.83
CA ASN A 76 -1.38 -4.79 4.47
C ASN A 76 -2.41 -5.15 5.55
N VAL A 77 -2.03 -5.08 6.83
CA VAL A 77 -2.95 -5.33 7.94
C VAL A 77 -4.06 -4.27 7.98
N LEU A 78 -3.69 -3.01 7.77
CA LEU A 78 -4.64 -1.90 7.74
C LEU A 78 -5.64 -2.05 6.57
N THR A 79 -5.15 -2.29 5.35
CA THR A 79 -6.01 -2.46 4.17
C THR A 79 -6.90 -3.69 4.29
N SER A 80 -6.37 -4.81 4.78
CA SER A 80 -7.15 -6.04 5.02
C SER A 80 -8.29 -5.81 6.02
N SER A 81 -8.09 -4.96 7.05
CA SER A 81 -9.15 -4.63 8.00
C SER A 81 -10.33 -3.88 7.39
N MET A 82 -10.11 -3.28 6.21
CA MET A 82 -11.12 -2.57 5.43
C MET A 82 -11.68 -3.41 4.28
N GLY A 83 -11.31 -4.70 4.18
CA GLY A 83 -11.70 -5.57 3.07
C GLY A 83 -11.01 -5.23 1.75
N MET A 84 -9.88 -4.50 1.80
CA MET A 84 -9.11 -4.07 0.63
C MET A 84 -7.77 -4.80 0.56
N MET A 85 -7.15 -4.78 -0.62
CA MET A 85 -5.78 -5.26 -0.85
C MET A 85 -4.87 -4.09 -1.15
N LEU A 86 -3.63 -4.12 -0.63
CA LEU A 86 -2.63 -3.13 -0.99
C LEU A 86 -2.16 -3.40 -2.42
N ALA A 87 -2.48 -2.49 -3.34
CA ALA A 87 -1.93 -2.48 -4.69
C ALA A 87 -0.83 -1.41 -4.76
N PRO A 88 0.36 -1.71 -5.33
CA PRO A 88 1.36 -0.69 -5.57
C PRO A 88 0.84 0.31 -6.62
N ILE A 89 0.79 1.59 -6.25
CA ILE A 89 0.45 2.67 -7.20
C ILE A 89 1.67 2.85 -8.11
N SER A 90 1.54 2.41 -9.36
CA SER A 90 2.59 2.52 -10.37
C SER A 90 2.60 3.94 -10.94
N GLY A 91 3.20 4.89 -10.21
CA GLY A 91 3.34 6.28 -10.62
C GLY A 91 4.77 6.75 -10.88
N GLU A 92 5.77 6.06 -10.32
CA GLU A 92 7.18 6.40 -10.53
C GLU A 92 7.94 5.20 -11.09
N GLN A 93 8.63 5.46 -12.20
CA GLN A 93 9.60 4.58 -12.83
C GLN A 93 10.72 4.26 -11.82
N SER A 94 10.59 3.21 -11.02
CA SER A 94 11.74 2.56 -10.42
C SER A 94 12.11 1.36 -11.28
N ASP A 95 13.35 1.28 -11.76
CA ASP A 95 13.88 0.16 -12.54
C ASP A 95 13.82 -1.21 -11.79
N ASP A 96 13.49 -1.20 -10.49
CA ASP A 96 13.42 -2.35 -9.58
C ASP A 96 12.07 -3.09 -9.56
N VAL A 97 11.24 -2.99 -10.61
CA VAL A 97 10.04 -3.84 -10.72
C VAL A 97 10.47 -5.25 -11.10
N SER A 98 10.37 -6.21 -10.18
CA SER A 98 10.63 -7.62 -10.49
C SER A 98 9.69 -8.12 -11.61
N ASP A 99 10.15 -9.04 -12.45
CA ASP A 99 9.34 -9.59 -13.55
C ASP A 99 8.00 -10.16 -13.06
N ALA A 100 7.98 -10.71 -11.85
CA ALA A 100 6.77 -11.16 -11.19
C ALA A 100 5.76 -10.02 -10.94
N THR A 101 6.24 -8.84 -10.55
CA THR A 101 5.39 -7.65 -10.31
C THR A 101 4.89 -7.06 -11.63
N ALA A 102 5.74 -7.04 -12.65
CA ALA A 102 5.35 -6.60 -14.00
C ALA A 102 4.30 -7.54 -14.62
N PHE A 103 4.47 -8.86 -14.45
CA PHE A 103 3.47 -9.84 -14.86
C PHE A 103 2.18 -9.74 -14.05
N GLN A 104 2.26 -9.52 -12.74
CA GLN A 104 1.09 -9.28 -11.89
C GLN A 104 0.27 -8.08 -12.37
N ARG A 105 0.92 -7.01 -12.82
CA ARG A 105 0.25 -5.86 -13.41
C ARG A 105 -0.52 -6.27 -14.67
N VAL A 106 0.10 -7.00 -15.59
CA VAL A 106 -0.60 -7.51 -16.79
C VAL A 106 -1.84 -8.33 -16.42
N VAL A 107 -1.71 -9.24 -15.43
CA VAL A 107 -2.84 -10.07 -14.98
C VAL A 107 -3.96 -9.22 -14.37
N HIS A 108 -3.62 -8.16 -13.64
CA HIS A 108 -4.59 -7.23 -13.06
C HIS A 108 -5.39 -6.52 -14.16
N GLU A 109 -4.72 -5.88 -15.12
CA GLU A 109 -5.38 -5.16 -16.22
C GLU A 109 -6.27 -6.08 -17.07
N VAL A 110 -5.83 -7.32 -17.31
CA VAL A 110 -6.67 -8.34 -17.97
C VAL A 110 -7.94 -8.61 -17.15
N GLY A 111 -7.83 -8.69 -15.83
CA GLY A 111 -8.96 -8.86 -14.92
C GLY A 111 -9.96 -7.70 -15.02
N ASP A 112 -9.47 -6.47 -15.10
CA ASP A 112 -10.30 -5.26 -15.20
C ASP A 112 -11.04 -5.21 -16.55
N VAL A 113 -10.34 -5.48 -17.66
CA VAL A 113 -10.96 -5.62 -18.99
C VAL A 113 -12.08 -6.67 -18.97
N LEU A 114 -11.84 -7.84 -18.38
CA LEU A 114 -12.85 -8.89 -18.29
C LEU A 114 -14.03 -8.49 -17.39
N SER A 115 -13.77 -7.81 -16.28
CA SER A 115 -14.80 -7.31 -15.36
C SER A 115 -15.69 -6.26 -16.02
N VAL A 116 -15.09 -5.28 -16.71
CA VAL A 116 -15.82 -4.24 -17.43
C VAL A 116 -16.54 -4.84 -18.64
N GLY A 117 -15.88 -5.71 -19.41
CA GLY A 117 -16.48 -6.36 -20.58
C GLY A 117 -17.67 -7.25 -20.23
N THR A 118 -17.59 -8.03 -19.15
CA THR A 118 -18.71 -8.87 -18.70
C THR A 118 -19.90 -8.06 -18.22
N LYS A 119 -19.66 -6.92 -17.54
CA LYS A 119 -20.74 -6.00 -17.14
C LYS A 119 -21.38 -5.31 -18.34
N ALA A 120 -20.54 -4.83 -19.27
CA ALA A 120 -20.99 -4.13 -20.47
C ALA A 120 -21.80 -5.06 -21.40
N LEU A 121 -21.45 -6.34 -21.50
CA LEU A 121 -22.15 -7.30 -22.35
C LEU A 121 -23.37 -7.95 -21.68
N ALA A 122 -23.78 -7.51 -20.49
CA ALA A 122 -24.86 -8.14 -19.75
C ALA A 122 -26.22 -8.06 -20.46
N ASP A 123 -26.45 -7.01 -21.26
CA ASP A 123 -27.66 -6.83 -22.07
C ASP A 123 -27.44 -7.20 -23.56
N ASN A 124 -26.30 -7.83 -23.87
CA ASN A 124 -25.87 -8.21 -25.22
C ASN A 124 -25.70 -7.02 -26.19
N GLN A 125 -25.60 -5.78 -25.68
CA GLN A 125 -25.30 -4.59 -26.47
C GLN A 125 -24.11 -3.85 -25.85
N LEU A 126 -23.54 -2.91 -26.59
CA LEU A 126 -22.51 -2.01 -26.07
C LEU A 126 -22.96 -0.60 -26.39
N ASN A 127 -23.36 0.13 -25.35
CA ASN A 127 -23.69 1.55 -25.49
C ASN A 127 -22.40 2.37 -25.65
N SER A 128 -22.56 3.65 -25.99
CA SER A 128 -21.42 4.54 -26.27
C SER A 128 -20.49 4.73 -25.07
N SER A 129 -21.02 4.72 -23.84
CA SER A 129 -20.23 4.85 -22.60
C SER A 129 -19.44 3.57 -22.33
N GLU A 130 -20.11 2.41 -22.38
CA GLU A 130 -19.49 1.10 -22.20
C GLU A 130 -18.38 0.84 -23.21
N ARG A 131 -18.56 1.28 -24.45
CA ARG A 131 -17.52 1.21 -25.48
C ARG A 131 -16.30 2.06 -25.11
N GLN A 132 -16.50 3.26 -24.59
CA GLN A 132 -15.39 4.12 -24.15
C GLN A 132 -14.66 3.51 -22.96
N ASP A 133 -15.39 2.99 -21.98
CA ASP A 133 -14.81 2.33 -20.82
C ASP A 133 -14.01 1.10 -21.25
N LEU A 134 -14.58 0.24 -22.11
CA LEU A 134 -13.88 -0.93 -22.64
C LEU A 134 -12.60 -0.56 -23.42
N VAL A 135 -12.65 0.50 -24.23
CA VAL A 135 -11.48 0.98 -24.97
C VAL A 135 -10.39 1.47 -24.03
N ARG A 136 -10.75 2.18 -22.94
CA ARG A 136 -9.80 2.64 -21.93
C ARG A 136 -9.09 1.45 -21.27
N GLU A 137 -9.86 0.51 -20.72
CA GLU A 137 -9.32 -0.67 -20.04
C GLU A 137 -8.45 -1.53 -20.97
N ILE A 138 -8.86 -1.73 -22.23
CA ILE A 138 -8.06 -2.46 -23.22
C ILE A 138 -6.75 -1.73 -23.52
N SER A 139 -6.76 -0.40 -23.57
CA SER A 139 -5.55 0.39 -23.80
C SER A 139 -4.58 0.26 -22.62
N GLU A 140 -5.08 0.35 -21.40
CA GLU A 140 -4.30 0.18 -20.16
C GLU A 140 -3.66 -1.23 -20.08
N MET A 141 -4.41 -2.27 -20.47
CA MET A 141 -3.90 -3.64 -20.60
C MET A 141 -2.81 -3.78 -21.67
N ILE A 142 -2.98 -3.16 -22.84
CA ILE A 142 -1.98 -3.19 -23.93
C ILE A 142 -0.69 -2.54 -23.46
N ASP A 143 -0.76 -1.38 -22.82
CA ASP A 143 0.41 -0.66 -22.32
C ASP A 143 1.16 -1.48 -21.26
N ALA A 144 0.44 -2.13 -20.34
CA ALA A 144 1.04 -3.03 -19.36
C ALA A 144 1.71 -4.24 -20.02
N ALA A 145 1.05 -4.87 -21.01
CA ALA A 145 1.60 -6.02 -21.72
C ALA A 145 2.84 -5.65 -22.55
N GLN A 146 2.83 -4.50 -23.23
CA GLN A 146 3.99 -4.00 -23.97
C GLN A 146 5.17 -3.72 -23.04
N ALA A 147 4.93 -3.04 -21.91
CA ALA A 147 5.96 -2.79 -20.92
C ALA A 147 6.59 -4.09 -20.40
N PHE A 148 5.78 -5.13 -20.14
CA PHE A 148 6.31 -6.43 -19.72
C PHE A 148 7.08 -7.14 -20.83
N MET A 149 6.61 -7.11 -22.08
CA MET A 149 7.32 -7.69 -23.22
C MET A 149 8.68 -7.04 -23.44
N THR A 150 8.77 -5.71 -23.35
CA THR A 150 10.05 -4.99 -23.46
C THR A 150 11.03 -5.42 -22.38
N ARG A 151 10.55 -5.70 -21.16
CA ARG A 151 11.40 -6.22 -20.07
C ARG A 151 11.90 -7.64 -20.32
N LEU A 152 11.08 -8.52 -20.90
CA LEU A 152 11.52 -9.88 -21.23
C LEU A 152 12.55 -9.95 -22.37
N GLN A 153 12.69 -8.88 -23.15
CA GLN A 153 13.58 -8.80 -24.31
C GLN A 153 14.89 -8.04 -24.04
N GLY A 154 14.98 -7.32 -22.90
CA GLY A 154 16.18 -6.62 -22.44
C GLY A 154 17.03 -7.49 -21.52
#